data_AF-A0A382XI49-F1
#
_entry.id   AF-A0A382XI49-F1
#
_cell.length_a   1.000
_cell.length_b   1.000
_cell.length_c   1.000
_cell.angle_alpha   90.00
_cell.angle_beta   90.00
_cell.angle_gamma   90.00
#
_symmetry.space_group_name_H-M   'P 1'
#
loop_
_entity.id
_entity.type
_entity.pdbx_description
1 polymer ?
#
loop_
_entity_poly.entity_id
_entity_poly.type
_entity_poly.pdbx_seq_one_letter_code
_entity_poly.pdbx_strand_id
1 'polypeptide(L)'
;MANEIYYKTIKQLRKLLDDREISSTELTKTMLNRSIKINKGINSVITHTEDLAIKSAEAADKRISEGTQHLMTGIPVMIKDNISTQD
;
A
#
# COMPACT_ATOMS: atom_id res chain seq x y z
N MET A 1 12.39 -3.35 12.04
CA MET A 1 11.96 -3.70 10.67
C MET A 1 10.84 -2.78 10.15
N ALA A 2 9.67 -2.66 10.82
CA ALA A 2 8.59 -1.78 10.34
C ALA A 2 8.97 -0.29 10.17
N ASN A 3 9.81 0.25 11.08
CA ASN A 3 10.33 1.62 10.98
C ASN A 3 11.13 1.88 9.69
N GLU A 4 11.72 0.86 9.06
CA GLU A 4 12.45 1.05 7.81
C GLU A 4 11.51 1.14 6.61
N ILE A 5 10.41 0.38 6.58
CA ILE A 5 9.46 0.36 5.46
C ILE A 5 8.73 1.70 5.33
N TYR A 6 8.42 2.32 6.47
CA TYR A 6 7.70 3.59 6.60
C TYR A 6 8.30 4.79 5.86
N TYR A 7 9.61 4.75 5.60
CA TYR A 7 10.35 5.87 5.00
C TYR A 7 11.09 5.46 3.72
N LYS A 8 10.83 4.26 3.20
CA LYS A 8 11.32 3.86 1.89
C LYS A 8 10.61 4.66 0.80
N THR A 9 11.37 5.08 -0.20
CA THR A 9 10.84 5.68 -1.43
C THR A 9 10.04 4.64 -2.22
N ILE A 10 9.17 5.11 -3.11
CA ILE A 10 8.43 4.23 -4.04
C ILE A 10 9.38 3.30 -4.80
N LYS A 11 10.53 3.80 -5.26
CA LYS A 11 11.53 2.99 -5.98
C LYS A 11 12.10 1.87 -5.11
N GLN A 12 12.37 2.14 -3.84
CA GLN A 12 12.84 1.12 -2.91
C GLN A 12 11.75 0.09 -2.60
N LEU A 13 10.51 0.52 -2.38
CA LEU A 13 9.39 -0.40 -2.16
C LEU A 13 9.12 -1.27 -3.40
N ARG A 14 9.14 -0.68 -4.60
CA ARG A 14 9.03 -1.39 -5.88
C ARG A 14 10.09 -2.48 -6.01
N LYS A 15 11.35 -2.16 -5.70
CA LYS A 15 12.44 -3.15 -5.70
C LYS A 15 12.17 -4.30 -4.74
N LEU A 16 11.76 -4.02 -3.50
CA LEU A 16 11.44 -5.08 -2.52
C LEU A 16 10.30 -5.99 -3.00
N LEU A 17 9.28 -5.42 -3.62
CA LEU A 17 8.17 -6.18 -4.20
C LEU A 17 8.62 -7.06 -5.39
N ASP A 18 9.49 -6.53 -6.25
CA ASP A 18 10.03 -7.26 -7.42
C ASP A 18 10.99 -8.38 -6.98
N ASP A 19 11.80 -8.12 -5.97
CA ASP A 19 12.71 -9.09 -5.33
C ASP A 19 11.95 -10.10 -4.44
N ARG A 20 10.64 -9.91 -4.24
CA ARG A 20 9.76 -10.72 -3.38
C ARG A 20 10.22 -10.77 -1.92
N GLU A 21 10.91 -9.73 -1.46
CA GLU A 21 11.28 -9.55 -0.05
C GLU A 21 10.09 -9.14 0.82
N ILE A 22 9.05 -8.58 0.19
CA ILE A 22 7.76 -8.28 0.80
C ILE A 22 6.66 -8.45 -0.24
N SER A 23 5.48 -8.91 0.16
CA SER A 23 4.28 -8.88 -0.68
C SER A 23 3.58 -7.51 -0.64
N SER A 24 2.83 -7.18 -1.69
CA SER A 24 1.92 -6.04 -1.74
C SER A 24 0.90 -6.11 -0.60
N THR A 25 0.40 -7.31 -0.29
CA THR A 25 -0.53 -7.54 0.83
C THR A 25 0.11 -7.21 2.19
N GLU A 26 1.33 -7.67 2.46
CA GLU A 26 2.06 -7.34 3.69
C GLU A 26 2.38 -5.84 3.80
N LEU A 27 2.81 -5.23 2.69
CA LEU A 27 3.09 -3.79 2.63
C LEU A 27 1.82 -2.98 2.92
N THR A 28 0.69 -3.36 2.32
CA THR A 28 -0.61 -2.70 2.50
C THR A 28 -1.10 -2.83 3.94
N LYS A 29 -1.07 -4.03 4.53
CA LYS A 29 -1.42 -4.26 5.94
C LYS A 29 -0.54 -3.42 6.87
N THR A 30 0.76 -3.35 6.58
CA THR A 30 1.72 -2.55 7.36
C THR A 30 1.37 -1.06 7.35
N MET A 31 1.01 -0.51 6.19
CA MET A 31 0.63 0.91 6.06
C MET A 31 -0.74 1.22 6.64
N LEU A 32 -1.75 0.36 6.45
CA LEU A 32 -3.08 0.49 7.07
C LEU A 32 -2.97 0.50 8.59
N ASN A 33 -2.26 -0.47 9.17
CA ASN A 33 -2.06 -0.56 10.62
C ASN A 33 -1.38 0.69 11.18
N ARG A 34 -0.38 1.23 10.47
CA ARG A 34 0.25 2.50 10.85
C ARG A 34 -0.75 3.64 10.80
N SER A 35 -1.46 3.78 9.68
CA SER A 35 -2.46 4.83 9.46
C SER A 35 -3.48 4.85 10.59
N ILE A 36 -4.17 3.73 10.83
CA ILE A 36 -5.19 3.60 11.88
C ILE A 36 -4.64 3.99 13.26
N LYS A 37 -3.41 3.57 13.57
CA LYS A 37 -2.76 3.85 14.85
C LYS A 37 -2.46 5.35 15.04
N ILE A 38 -1.92 6.02 14.03
CA ILE A 38 -1.44 7.41 14.17
C ILE A 38 -2.48 8.47 13.77
N ASN A 39 -3.47 8.10 12.96
CA ASN A 39 -4.48 9.03 12.44
C ASN A 39 -5.32 9.66 13.56
N LYS A 40 -5.43 9.01 14.73
CA LYS A 40 -6.09 9.60 15.91
C LYS A 40 -5.47 10.93 16.37
N GLY A 41 -4.17 11.12 16.17
CA GLY A 41 -3.47 12.36 16.54
C GLY A 41 -3.22 13.30 15.37
N ILE A 42 -3.14 12.78 14.14
CA ILE A 42 -2.83 13.57 12.93
C ILE A 42 -4.10 14.03 12.21
N ASN A 43 -5.15 13.20 12.21
CA ASN A 43 -6.41 13.42 11.52
C ASN A 43 -6.23 13.74 10.01
N SER A 44 -5.38 12.96 9.32
CA SER A 44 -5.06 13.13 7.90
C SER A 44 -5.88 12.26 6.95
N VAL A 45 -6.58 11.24 7.45
CA VAL A 45 -7.34 10.28 6.65
C VAL A 45 -8.81 10.30 7.11
N ILE A 46 -9.72 10.53 6.16
CA ILE A 46 -11.17 10.60 6.40
C ILE A 46 -11.77 9.19 6.37
N THR A 47 -11.55 8.46 5.28
CA THR A 47 -12.10 7.11 5.06
C THR A 47 -10.97 6.12 4.84
N HIS A 48 -10.99 5.01 5.59
CA HIS A 48 -10.09 3.88 5.36
C HIS A 48 -10.83 2.82 4.54
N THR A 49 -10.29 2.47 3.38
CA THR A 49 -10.87 1.47 2.46
C THR A 49 -10.17 0.12 2.61
N GLU A 50 -10.17 -0.43 3.82
CA GLU A 50 -9.36 -1.61 4.20
C GLU A 50 -9.59 -2.81 3.26
N ASP A 51 -10.84 -3.22 3.07
CA ASP A 51 -11.18 -4.38 2.23
C ASP A 51 -10.77 -4.19 0.77
N LEU A 52 -11.03 -3.00 0.21
CA LEU A 52 -10.66 -2.65 -1.16
C LEU A 52 -9.14 -2.62 -1.32
N ALA A 53 -8.42 -2.06 -0.35
CA ALA A 53 -6.96 -1.98 -0.37
C ALA A 53 -6.34 -3.39 -0.32
N ILE A 54 -6.85 -4.28 0.54
CA ILE A 54 -6.39 -5.67 0.63
C ILE A 54 -6.68 -6.44 -0.66
N LYS A 55 -7.91 -6.37 -1.19
CA LYS A 55 -8.27 -7.02 -2.45
C LYS A 55 -7.41 -6.54 -3.63
N SER A 56 -7.14 -5.24 -3.69
CA SER A 56 -6.25 -4.66 -4.70
C SER A 56 -4.80 -5.12 -4.53
N ALA A 57 -4.35 -5.27 -3.29
CA ALA A 57 -3.01 -5.74 -2.97
C ALA A 57 -2.80 -7.21 -3.37
N GLU A 58 -3.78 -8.08 -3.12
CA GLU A 58 -3.77 -9.48 -3.55
C GLU A 58 -3.72 -9.60 -5.08
N ALA A 59 -4.50 -8.77 -5.80
CA ALA A 59 -4.44 -8.71 -7.26
C ALA A 59 -3.08 -8.23 -7.76
N ALA A 60 -2.43 -7.30 -7.05
CA ALA A 60 -1.08 -6.85 -7.37
C ALA A 60 -0.04 -7.95 -7.13
N ASP A 61 -0.15 -8.72 -6.04
CA ASP A 61 0.71 -9.86 -5.77
C ASP A 61 0.65 -10.91 -6.89
N LYS A 62 -0.57 -11.19 -7.38
CA LYS A 62 -0.75 -12.06 -8.55
C LYS A 62 -0.05 -11.51 -9.80
N ARG A 63 -0.20 -10.22 -10.11
CA ARG A 63 0.46 -9.61 -11.28
C ARG A 63 1.99 -9.63 -11.17
N ILE A 64 2.52 -9.43 -9.97
CA ILE A 64 3.96 -9.49 -9.69
C ILE A 64 4.48 -10.93 -9.84
N SER A 65 3.72 -11.93 -9.38
CA SER A 65 4.12 -13.33 -9.55
C SER A 65 4.15 -13.76 -11.02
N GLU A 66 3.25 -13.22 -11.83
CA GLU A 66 3.16 -13.42 -13.28
C GLU A 66 4.19 -12.61 -14.09
N GLY A 67 4.91 -11.68 -13.48
CA GLY A 67 5.89 -10.84 -14.19
C GLY A 67 5.26 -9.75 -15.05
N THR A 68 3.99 -9.40 -14.83
CA THR A 68 3.21 -8.44 -15.64
C THR A 68 3.01 -7.09 -14.94
N GLN A 69 3.76 -6.82 -13.87
CA GLN A 69 3.67 -5.61 -13.07
C GLN A 69 4.13 -4.33 -13.81
N HIS A 70 3.70 -3.18 -13.31
CA HIS A 70 4.18 -1.86 -13.72
C HIS A 70 4.75 -1.12 -12.49
N LEU A 71 5.28 0.09 -12.71
CA LEU A 71 5.99 0.87 -11.69
C LEU A 71 5.23 1.04 -10.36
N MET A 72 3.89 1.14 -10.40
CA MET A 72 3.05 1.38 -9.22
C MET A 72 2.30 0.15 -8.71
N THR A 73 2.43 -1.02 -9.35
CA THR A 73 1.63 -2.22 -8.99
C THR A 73 1.85 -2.65 -7.54
N GLY A 74 0.87 -2.54 -6.65
CA GLY A 74 1.04 -2.95 -5.25
C GLY A 74 1.76 -1.94 -4.34
N ILE A 75 1.96 -0.70 -4.82
CA ILE A 75 2.34 0.43 -3.96
C ILE A 75 1.06 1.02 -3.36
N PRO A 76 0.91 1.08 -2.01
CA PRO A 76 -0.25 1.69 -1.38
C PRO A 76 -0.31 3.20 -1.64
N VAL A 77 -1.51 3.74 -1.81
CA VAL A 77 -1.75 5.17 -2.04
C VAL A 77 -2.91 5.67 -1.19
N MET A 78 -2.88 6.97 -0.89
CA MET A 78 -4.03 7.70 -0.33
C MET A 78 -4.45 8.76 -1.33
N ILE A 79 -5.75 8.94 -1.50
CA ILE A 79 -6.33 9.88 -2.46
C ILE A 79 -6.91 11.06 -1.67
N LYS A 80 -6.71 12.28 -2.17
CA LYS A 80 -7.29 13.48 -1.57
C LYS A 80 -8.80 13.47 -1.82
N ASP A 81 -9.57 13.82 -0.79
CA ASP A 81 -11.05 13.74 -0.78
C ASP A 81 -11.77 14.78 -1.68
N ASN A 82 -11.02 15.54 -2.48
CA ASN A 82 -11.58 16.35 -3.56
C ASN A 82 -11.51 15.65 -4.93
N ILE A 83 -11.16 14.36 -4.93
CA ILE A 83 -11.12 13.49 -6.11
C ILE A 83 -12.20 12.43 -5.89
N SER A 84 -13.11 12.28 -6.85
CA SER A 84 -14.13 11.24 -6.79
C SER A 84 -13.49 9.86 -6.83
N THR A 85 -13.86 9.03 -5.86
CA THR A 85 -13.53 7.60 -5.79
C THR A 85 -14.82 6.80 -5.92
N GLN A 86 -14.73 5.60 -6.50
CA GLN A 86 -15.81 4.63 -6.45
C GLN A 86 -15.59 3.75 -5.22
N ASP A 87 -16.67 3.52 -4.48
CA ASP A 87 -16.71 2.63 -3.32
C ASP A 87 -16.90 1.16 -3.72
#